data_AF-A0A2N8BRK6-F1
#
_entry.id   AF-A0A2N8BRK6-F1
#
_cell.length_a   1.000
_cell.length_b   1.000
_cell.length_c   1.000
_cell.angle_alpha   90.00
_cell.angle_beta   90.00
_cell.angle_gamma   90.00
#
_symmetry.space_group_name_H-M   'P 1'
#
loop_
_entity.id
_entity.type
_entity.pdbx_description
1 polymer ?
#
loop_
_entity_poly.entity_id
_entity_poly.type
_entity_poly.pdbx_seq_one_letter_code
_entity_poly.pdbx_strand_id
1 'polypeptide(L)' 'HAPSEALRKDLIGWVRKEIGPIAAPDKLQFAPGLPKTRSGKNMRRILRKIAEGDVSSLGDTSTLADPSVVDDLVANRVA' A
#
# COMPACT_ATOMS: atom_id res chain seq x y z
N HIS A 1 13.69 5.87 -5.96
CA HIS A 1 13.07 6.33 -7.22
C HIS A 1 11.92 7.26 -6.90
N ALA A 2 11.84 8.42 -7.56
CA ALA A 2 10.69 9.29 -7.40
C ALA A 2 9.46 8.65 -8.08
N PRO A 3 8.25 8.74 -7.50
CA PRO A 3 7.02 8.33 -8.16
C PRO A 3 6.87 9.00 -9.52
N SER A 4 6.58 8.22 -10.56
CA SER A 4 6.30 8.73 -11.90
C SER A 4 5.36 7.79 -12.66
N GLU A 5 4.66 8.31 -13.66
CA GLU A 5 3.76 7.51 -14.48
C GLU A 5 4.51 6.50 -15.36
N ALA A 6 5.74 6.81 -15.77
CA ALA A 6 6.61 5.86 -16.45
C ALA A 6 6.92 4.67 -15.53
N LEU A 7 7.38 4.94 -14.30
CA LEU A 7 7.68 3.90 -13.32
C LEU A 7 6.44 3.06 -12.96
N ARG A 8 5.27 3.69 -12.84
CA ARG A 8 4.00 2.98 -12.61
C ARG A 8 3.73 1.96 -13.72
N LYS A 9 3.83 2.38 -14.99
CA LYS A 9 3.61 1.50 -16.15
C LYS A 9 4.63 0.38 -16.19
N ASP A 10 5.88 0.66 -15.90
CA ASP A 10 6.95 -0.33 -15.87
C ASP A 10 6.69 -1.41 -14.81
N LEU A 11 6.29 -1.02 -13.58
CA LEU A 11 5.99 -1.95 -12.50
C LEU A 11 4.79 -2.84 -12.82
N ILE A 12 3.70 -2.27 -13.35
CA ILE A 12 2.51 -3.05 -13.74
C ILE A 12 2.85 -3.97 -14.91
N GLY A 13 3.59 -3.48 -15.91
CA GLY A 13 4.07 -4.27 -17.05
C GLY A 13 4.98 -5.42 -16.61
N TRP A 14 5.83 -5.18 -15.61
CA TRP A 14 6.68 -6.22 -15.03
C TRP A 14 5.85 -7.32 -14.35
N VAL A 15 4.88 -6.98 -13.51
CA VAL A 15 3.99 -8.00 -12.90
C VAL A 15 3.23 -8.80 -13.96
N ARG A 16 2.73 -8.12 -15.00
CA ARG A 16 2.04 -8.76 -16.13
C ARG A 16 2.94 -9.75 -16.88
N LYS A 17 4.23 -9.42 -17.03
CA LYS A 17 5.23 -10.28 -17.68
C LYS A 17 5.59 -11.48 -16.81
N GLU A 18 5.86 -11.27 -15.52
CA GLU A 18 6.39 -12.30 -14.63
C GLU A 18 5.33 -13.29 -14.12
N ILE A 19 4.09 -12.83 -13.91
CA ILE A 19 3.01 -13.66 -13.35
C ILE A 19 1.89 -13.87 -14.38
N GLY A 20 1.54 -12.83 -15.14
CA GLY A 20 0.52 -12.88 -16.17
C GLY A 20 -0.53 -11.78 -16.05
N PRO A 21 -1.40 -11.62 -17.07
CA PRO A 21 -2.43 -10.57 -17.10
C PRO A 21 -3.36 -10.51 -15.88
N ILE A 22 -3.68 -11.66 -15.28
CA ILE A 22 -4.62 -11.74 -14.16
C ILE A 22 -4.04 -11.22 -12.83
N ALA A 23 -2.72 -11.12 -12.72
CA ALA A 23 -2.04 -10.64 -11.52
C ALA A 23 -1.62 -9.17 -11.62
N ALA A 24 -1.84 -8.53 -12.78
CA ALA A 24 -1.53 -7.12 -12.96
C ALA A 24 -2.37 -6.26 -12.00
N PRO A 25 -1.74 -5.41 -11.15
CA PRO A 25 -2.50 -4.57 -10.24
C PRO A 25 -3.33 -3.52 -11.00
N ASP A 26 -4.62 -3.43 -10.70
CA ASP A 26 -5.49 -2.37 -11.24
C ASP A 26 -5.07 -0.98 -10.73
N LYS A 27 -4.58 -0.94 -9.49
CA LYS A 27 -4.13 0.28 -8.81
C LYS A 27 -2.76 0.05 -8.18
N LEU A 28 -1.95 1.09 -8.20
CA LEU A 28 -0.63 1.12 -7.57
C LEU A 28 -0.51 2.41 -6.75
N GLN A 29 -0.29 2.29 -5.45
CA GLN A 29 -0.07 3.44 -4.58
C GLN A 29 1.40 3.50 -4.21
N PHE A 30 2.07 4.59 -4.60
CA PHE A 30 3.39 4.90 -4.04
C PHE A 30 3.19 5.42 -2.62
N ALA A 31 4.01 4.94 -1.68
CA ALA A 31 3.93 5.32 -0.28
C ALA A 31 5.33 5.54 0.28
N PRO A 32 5.51 6.47 1.23
CA PRO A 32 6.80 6.69 1.89
C PRO A 32 7.20 5.50 2.78
N GLY A 33 6.23 4.71 3.23
CA GLY A 33 6.44 3.53 4.06
C GLY A 33 5.26 2.58 4.06
N LEU A 34 5.46 1.41 4.68
CA LEU A 34 4.40 0.42 4.94
C LEU A 34 4.11 0.38 6.44
N PRO A 35 2.86 0.13 6.85
CA PRO A 35 2.52 0.01 8.26
C PRO A 35 3.17 -1.27 8.78
N LYS A 36 4.25 -1.11 9.54
CA LYS A 36 5.04 -2.21 10.09
C LYS A 36 4.95 -2.23 11.61
N THR A 37 4.87 -3.42 12.18
CA THR A 37 5.01 -3.61 13.63
C THR A 37 6.43 -3.23 14.07
N ARG A 38 6.65 -3.04 15.38
CA ARG A 38 8.00 -2.89 15.96
C ARG A 38 8.95 -4.07 15.67
N SER A 39 8.39 -5.23 15.35
CA SER A 39 9.13 -6.41 14.88
C SER A 39 9.31 -6.48 13.35
N GLY A 40 8.90 -5.45 12.61
CA GLY A 40 9.08 -5.31 11.16
C GLY A 40 8.03 -6.00 10.30
N LYS A 41 7.01 -6.64 10.89
CA LYS A 41 5.96 -7.34 10.13
C LYS A 41 5.02 -6.32 9.47
N ASN A 42 4.78 -6.47 8.17
CA ASN A 42 3.79 -5.66 7.46
C ASN A 42 2.37 -5.98 7.97
N MET A 43 1.66 -4.98 8.47
CA MET A 43 0.27 -5.09 8.90
C MET A 43 -0.68 -4.99 7.71
N ARG A 44 -0.70 -6.02 6.85
CA ARG A 44 -1.52 -6.07 5.64
C ARG A 44 -3.01 -5.83 5.88
N ARG A 45 -3.50 -6.14 7.08
CA ARG A 45 -4.89 -5.87 7.50
C ARG A 45 -5.25 -4.38 7.37
N ILE A 46 -4.36 -3.48 7.76
CA ILE A 46 -4.56 -2.03 7.68
C ILE A 46 -4.57 -1.58 6.21
N LEU A 47 -3.60 -2.04 5.41
CA LEU A 47 -3.54 -1.76 3.98
C LEU A 47 -4.84 -2.17 3.26
N ARG A 48 -5.38 -3.36 3.59
CA ARG A 48 -6.64 -3.84 3.04
C ARG A 48 -7.82 -2.93 3.40
N LYS A 49 -7.95 -2.52 4.66
CA LYS A 49 -9.01 -1.61 5.10
C LYS A 49 -8.98 -0.25 4.41
N ILE A 50 -7.78 0.30 4.22
CA ILE A 50 -7.57 1.55 3.48
C ILE A 50 -7.99 1.38 2.01
N ALA A 51 -7.60 0.27 1.37
CA ALA A 51 -7.98 -0.04 -0.01
C ALA A 51 -9.50 -0.28 -0.19
N GLU A 52 -10.17 -0.83 0.82
CA GLU A 52 -11.63 -1.01 0.88
C GLU A 52 -12.38 0.31 1.13
N GLY A 53 -11.67 1.39 1.50
CA GLY A 53 -12.26 2.67 1.89
C GLY A 53 -12.84 2.70 3.30
N ASP A 54 -12.76 1.60 4.05
CA ASP A 54 -13.19 1.50 5.45
C ASP A 54 -12.08 1.95 6.41
N VAL A 55 -11.90 3.26 6.50
CA VAL A 55 -10.90 3.90 7.37
C VAL A 55 -11.45 4.26 8.75
N SER A 56 -12.74 4.04 8.98
CA SER A 56 -13.41 4.36 10.25
C SER A 56 -12.96 3.46 11.41
N SER A 57 -12.52 2.23 11.10
CA SER A 57 -12.06 1.25 12.08
C SER A 57 -10.88 0.44 11.54
N LEU A 58 -9.68 1.00 11.70
CA LEU A 58 -8.42 0.33 11.33
C LEU A 58 -7.97 -0.71 12.37
N GLY A 59 -8.74 -0.92 13.44
CA GLY A 59 -8.44 -1.83 14.54
C GLY A 59 -7.21 -1.39 15.36
N ASP A 60 -6.61 -2.33 16.09
CA ASP A 60 -5.45 -2.05 16.92
C ASP A 60 -4.20 -1.70 16.08
N THR A 61 -3.64 -0.53 16.37
CA THR A 61 -2.43 0.05 15.76
C THR A 61 -1.30 0.24 16.77
N SER A 62 -1.49 -0.13 18.05
CA SER A 62 -0.53 0.08 19.14
C SER A 62 0.83 -0.60 18.93
N THR A 63 0.85 -1.63 18.10
CA THR A 63 2.05 -2.40 17.77
C THR A 63 2.87 -1.83 16.61
N LEU A 64 2.37 -0.79 15.92
CA LEU A 64 3.10 -0.13 14.85
C LEU A 64 4.39 0.52 15.38
N ALA A 65 5.44 0.41 14.57
CA ALA A 65 6.68 1.15 14.81
C ALA A 65 6.48 2.65 14.55
N ASP A 66 5.71 2.96 13.51
CA ASP A 66 5.36 4.31 13.11
C ASP A 66 3.87 4.37 12.71
N PRO A 67 3.00 4.94 13.59
CA PRO A 67 1.60 5.13 13.29
C PRO A 67 1.32 6.17 12.19
N SER A 68 2.16 7.19 11.98
CA SER A 68 1.83 8.28 11.04
C SER A 68 1.83 7.85 9.57
N VAL A 69 2.52 6.75 9.24
CA VAL A 69 2.42 6.10 7.93
C VAL A 69 0.97 5.74 7.57
N VAL A 70 0.12 5.44 8.55
CA VAL A 70 -1.29 5.12 8.31
C VAL A 70 -2.04 6.35 7.79
N ASP A 71 -1.81 7.52 8.39
CA ASP A 71 -2.45 8.76 7.99
C ASP A 71 -2.05 9.15 6.56
N ASP A 72 -0.77 9.02 6.21
CA ASP A 72 -0.26 9.25 4.85
C ASP A 72 -0.91 8.33 3.82
N LEU A 73 -1.08 7.04 4.17
CA LEU A 73 -1.70 6.06 3.28
C LEU A 73 -3.19 6.34 3.07
N VAL A 74 -3.88 6.82 4.10
CA VAL A 74 -5.30 7.21 4.03
C VAL A 74 -5.46 8.49 3.19
N ALA A 75 -4.64 9.51 3.45
CA ALA A 75 -4.71 10.79 2.75
C ALA A 75 -4.39 10.68 1.26
N ASN A 76 -3.43 9.82 0.90
CA ASN A 76 -2.98 9.63 -0.48
C ASN A 76 -3.53 8.34 -1.13
N ARG A 77 -4.66 7.82 -0.63
CA ARG A 77 -5.24 6.59 -1.17
C ARG A 77 -5.60 6.75 -2.65
N VAL A 78 -5.34 5.72 -3.44
CA VAL A 78 -5.71 5.69 -4.86
C VAL A 78 -7.17 5.25 -4.99
N ALA A 79 -8.03 6.18 -5.43
CA ALA A 79 -9.46 5.97 -5.64
C ALA A 79 -9.78 5.09 -6.85
#